data_AF-A0A6I1HYE4-F1
#
_entry.id   AF-A0A6I1HYE4-F1
#
_cell.length_a   1.000
_cell.length_b   1.000
_cell.length_c   1.000
_cell.angle_alpha   90.00
_cell.angle_beta   90.00
_cell.angle_gamma   90.00
#
_symmetry.space_group_name_H-M   'P 1'
#
loop_
_entity.id
_entity.type
_entity.pdbx_description
1 polymer ?
#
loop_
_entity_poly.entity_id
_entity_poly.type
_entity_poly.pdbx_seq_one_letter_code
_entity_poly.pdbx_strand_id
1 'polypeptide(L)' 'MTAPDRDPRAPTETADGDAAIGQQAAVWWARLRADDFTQADADALRAWCARSPAHARAWRELGQVWQALDPA' A
#
# COMPACT_ATOMS: atom_id res chain seq x y z
N MET A 1 -29.26 -13.04 31.15
CA MET A 1 -30.16 -12.74 30.01
C MET A 1 -29.60 -11.46 29.38
N THR A 2 -28.55 -11.58 28.55
CA THR A 2 -28.56 -11.44 27.06
C THR A 2 -29.10 -10.06 26.62
N ALA A 3 -28.35 -9.18 25.94
CA ALA A 3 -27.23 -9.36 25.02
C ALA A 3 -26.33 -8.11 24.95
N PRO A 4 -25.04 -8.24 24.59
CA PRO A 4 -24.24 -7.11 24.11
C PRO A 4 -24.49 -6.97 22.60
N ASP A 5 -25.45 -6.16 22.19
CA ASP A 5 -25.60 -5.79 20.77
C ASP A 5 -24.64 -4.64 20.46
N ARG A 6 -23.35 -4.97 20.43
CA ARG A 6 -22.39 -4.19 19.65
C ARG A 6 -22.43 -4.87 18.29
N ASP A 7 -23.22 -4.36 17.34
CA ASP A 7 -23.01 -4.71 15.94
C ASP A 7 -21.83 -3.87 15.42
N PRO A 8 -20.67 -4.47 15.09
CA PRO A 8 -19.56 -3.76 14.48
C PRO A 8 -19.45 -4.08 12.97
N ARG A 9 -20.50 -4.61 12.32
CA ARG A 9 -20.32 -5.20 10.99
C ARG A 9 -20.22 -4.13 9.90
N ALA A 10 -18.99 -3.99 9.41
CA ALA A 10 -18.55 -3.43 8.14
C ALA A 10 -18.46 -1.89 8.06
N PRO A 11 -17.32 -1.33 8.52
CA PRO A 11 -16.38 -0.73 7.55
C PRO A 11 -14.90 -1.17 7.69
N THR A 12 -14.58 -2.12 8.57
CA THR A 12 -13.17 -2.41 8.91
C THR A 12 -12.45 -3.32 7.91
N GLU A 13 -13.13 -4.13 7.10
CA GLU A 13 -12.45 -5.02 6.12
C GLU A 13 -11.73 -4.23 5.03
N THR A 14 -12.33 -3.15 4.53
CA THR A 14 -11.70 -2.28 3.53
C THR A 14 -10.62 -1.40 4.15
N ALA A 15 -10.83 -0.90 5.37
CA ALA A 15 -9.86 -0.04 6.07
C ALA A 15 -8.62 -0.80 6.55
N ASP A 16 -8.78 -2.05 7.01
CA ASP A 16 -7.67 -2.94 7.34
C ASP A 16 -6.88 -3.32 6.07
N GLY A 17 -7.59 -3.58 4.97
CA GLY A 17 -7.00 -3.73 3.65
C GLY A 17 -6.20 -2.50 3.21
N ASP A 18 -6.76 -1.30 3.35
CA ASP A 18 -6.10 -0.04 2.98
C ASP A 18 -4.86 0.24 3.84
N ALA A 19 -4.94 0.01 5.16
CA ALA A 19 -3.80 0.12 6.06
C ALA A 19 -2.70 -0.90 5.72
N ALA A 20 -3.07 -2.15 5.43
CA ALA A 20 -2.13 -3.18 4.99
C ALA A 20 -1.50 -2.85 3.63
N ILE A 21 -2.24 -2.22 2.72
CA ILE A 21 -1.74 -1.74 1.44
C ILE A 21 -0.75 -0.58 1.63
N GLY A 22 -1.08 0.38 2.50
CA GLY A 22 -0.18 1.49 2.85
C GLY A 22 1.14 0.99 3.45
N GLN A 23 1.09 0.00 4.33
CA GLN A 23 2.30 -0.61 4.90
C GLN A 23 3.14 -1.33 3.84
N GLN A 24 2.51 -2.07 2.92
CA GLN A 24 3.20 -2.70 1.79
C GLN A 24 3.84 -1.64 0.85
N ALA A 25 3.16 -0.51 0.61
CA ALA A 25 3.69 0.58 -0.20
C ALA A 25 4.96 1.20 0.44
N ALA A 26 4.96 1.37 1.76
CA ALA A 26 6.13 1.85 2.51
C ALA A 26 7.31 0.87 2.42
N VAL A 27 7.05 -0.44 2.51
CA VAL A 27 8.08 -1.49 2.33
C VAL A 27 8.67 -1.42 0.93
N TRP A 28 7.85 -1.24 -0.11
CA TRP A 28 8.34 -1.06 -1.47
C TRP A 28 9.20 0.19 -1.64
N TRP A 29 8.85 1.29 -0.96
CA TRP A 29 9.70 2.48 -0.96
C TRP A 29 11.03 2.27 -0.26
N ALA A 30 11.05 1.58 0.87
CA ALA A 30 12.29 1.21 1.54
C ALA A 30 13.17 0.35 0.62
N ARG A 31 12.57 -0.59 -0.13
CA ARG A 31 13.28 -1.38 -1.14
C ARG A 31 13.79 -0.55 -2.31
N LEU A 32 13.04 0.42 -2.80
CA LEU A 32 13.48 1.26 -3.93
C LEU A 32 14.70 2.14 -3.58
N ARG A 33 14.89 2.44 -2.29
CA ARG A 33 16.05 3.15 -1.75
C ARG A 33 17.19 2.22 -1.30
N ALA A 34 16.98 0.91 -1.35
CA ALA A 34 18.06 -0.03 -1.13
C ALA A 34 18.99 -0.01 -2.35
N ASP A 35 20.30 -0.09 -2.09
CA ASP A 35 21.33 -0.10 -3.15
C ASP A 35 21.19 -1.33 -4.07
N ASP A 36 20.63 -2.42 -3.54
CA ASP A 36 20.41 -3.68 -4.23
C ASP A 36 19.06 -3.77 -4.98
N PHE A 37 18.40 -2.67 -5.28
CA PHE A 37 17.12 -2.73 -6.00
C PHE A 37 17.31 -3.31 -7.41
N THR A 38 16.81 -4.53 -7.62
CA THR A 38 17.03 -5.26 -8.87
C THR A 38 15.86 -5.16 -9.85
N GLN A 39 16.09 -5.59 -11.08
CA GLN A 39 15.02 -5.74 -12.07
C GLN A 39 13.91 -6.73 -11.61
N ALA A 40 14.26 -7.73 -10.79
CA ALA A 40 13.29 -8.66 -10.21
C ALA A 40 12.39 -7.98 -9.18
N ASP A 41 12.93 -7.06 -8.37
CA ASP A 41 12.13 -6.23 -7.46
C ASP A 41 11.19 -5.28 -8.23
N ALA A 42 11.65 -4.72 -9.35
CA ALA A 42 10.81 -3.90 -10.22
C ALA A 42 9.63 -4.70 -10.82
N ASP A 43 9.85 -5.96 -11.20
CA ASP A 43 8.79 -6.83 -11.70
C ASP A 43 7.80 -7.22 -10.58
N ALA A 44 8.31 -7.56 -9.40
CA ALA A 44 7.50 -7.87 -8.23
C ALA A 44 6.66 -6.66 -7.76
N LEU A 45 7.19 -5.44 -7.85
CA LEU A 45 6.46 -4.20 -7.60
C LEU A 45 5.33 -3.99 -8.62
N ARG A 46 5.60 -4.25 -9.90
CA ARG A 46 4.58 -4.18 -10.97
C ARG A 46 3.47 -5.20 -10.74
N ALA A 47 3.82 -6.44 -10.42
CA ALA A 47 2.86 -7.49 -10.07
C ALA A 47 2.03 -7.10 -8.84
N TRP A 48 2.66 -6.49 -7.83
CA TRP A 48 1.97 -6.00 -6.65
C TRP A 48 0.96 -4.88 -6.97
N CYS A 49 1.33 -3.91 -7.79
CA CYS A 49 0.41 -2.87 -8.27
C CYS A 49 -0.75 -3.46 -9.08
N ALA A 50 -0.50 -4.52 -9.87
CA ALA A 50 -1.52 -5.19 -10.68
C ALA A 50 -2.49 -6.07 -9.86
N ARG A 51 -2.15 -6.45 -8.62
CA ARG A 51 -3.00 -7.29 -7.76
C ARG A 51 -4.33 -6.61 -7.41
N SER A 52 -4.35 -5.30 -7.21
CA SER A 52 -5.60 -4.58 -6.94
C SER A 52 -5.49 -3.09 -7.26
N PRO A 53 -6.60 -2.43 -7.66
CA PRO A 53 -6.62 -0.99 -7.90
C PRO A 53 -6.23 -0.17 -6.67
N ALA A 54 -6.49 -0.68 -5.45
CA ALA A 54 -6.07 -0.03 -4.21
C ALA A 54 -4.52 -0.02 -4.04
N HIS A 55 -3.83 -1.10 -4.41
CA HIS A 55 -2.36 -1.14 -4.42
C HIS A 55 -1.77 -0.14 -5.41
N ALA A 56 -2.34 -0.07 -6.63
CA ALA A 56 -1.92 0.90 -7.64
C ALA A 56 -2.16 2.35 -7.20
N ARG A 57 -3.27 2.62 -6.51
CA ARG A 57 -3.57 3.94 -5.95
C ARG A 57 -2.56 4.34 -4.88
N ALA A 58 -2.30 3.49 -3.90
CA ALA A 58 -1.34 3.77 -2.84
C ALA A 58 0.07 4.02 -3.41
N TRP A 59 0.50 3.23 -4.41
CA TRP A 59 1.79 3.46 -5.08
C TRP A 59 1.85 4.81 -5.78
N ARG A 60 0.78 5.20 -6.49
CA ARG A 60 0.71 6.50 -7.18
C ARG A 60 0.67 7.67 -6.21
N GLU A 61 -0.13 7.61 -5.15
CA GLU A 61 -0.18 8.66 -4.13
C GLU A 61 1.21 8.84 -3.49
N LEU A 62 1.88 7.73 -3.17
CA LEU A 62 3.21 7.78 -2.59
C LEU A 62 4.24 8.33 -3.60
N GLY A 63 4.23 7.86 -4.85
CA GLY A 63 5.09 8.38 -5.92
C GLY A 63 4.91 9.88 -6.20
N GLN A 64 3.66 10.38 -6.18
CA GLN A 64 3.34 11.80 -6.33
C GLN A 64 3.93 12.64 -5.20
N VAL A 65 3.80 12.19 -3.95
CA VAL A 65 4.39 12.88 -2.78
C VAL A 65 5.91 12.97 -2.92
N TRP A 66 6.57 11.88 -3.29
CA TRP A 66 8.02 11.87 -3.46
C TRP A 66 8.50 12.68 -4.67
N GLN A 67 7.78 12.65 -5.79
CA GLN A 67 8.08 13.48 -6.95
C GLN A 67 7.89 14.98 -6.68
N ALA A 68 6.96 15.35 -5.79
CA ALA A 68 6.81 16.72 -5.32
C ALA A 68 7.93 17.15 -4.36
N LEU A 69 8.55 16.19 -3.64
CA LEU A 69 9.67 16.42 -2.72
C LEU A 69 11.03 16.45 -3.42
N ASP A 70 11.15 15.84 -4.60
CA ASP A 70 12.33 15.91 -5.48
C ASP A 70 11.98 16.69 -6.75
N PRO A 71 11.70 18.02 -6.66
CA PRO A 71 11.64 18.85 -7.85
C PRO A 71 13.08 19.02 -8.36
N ALA A 72 13.34 18.47 -9.54
CA ALA A 72 14.59 18.65 -10.28
C ALA A 72 14.98 20.13 -10.45
#